data_AF-A0A0B1U1F4-F1
#
_entry.id   AF-A0A0B1U1F4-F1
#
_cell.length_a   1.000
_cell.length_b   1.000
_cell.length_c   1.000
_cell.angle_alpha   90.00
_cell.angle_beta   90.00
_cell.angle_gamma   90.00
#
_symmetry.space_group_name_H-M   'P 1'
#
loop_
_entity.id
_entity.type
_entity.pdbx_description
1 polymer ?
#
loop_
_entity_poly.entity_id
_entity_poly.type
_entity_poly.pdbx_seq_one_letter_code
_entity_poly.pdbx_strand_id
1 'polypeptide(L)'
;MDAVERRAEKRVHPPGDAVLEFALWPAPAAAPARLPIAELGRPAASRRSGCRLTVADISVLGIGLTLDAPTAALEALASAPAFFLYLRLREYRPQTEGELLSLFFHAATARLTRSDGRLQAGLRFLRLGRGSPFDKALEFVDVSRFGAPGLASWIDAVVRGELRPDHDPAPGLNLDRLLDEPCVSGPLPAQGQDSPP
;
A
#
# COMPACT_ATOMS: atom_id res chain seq x y z
N MET A 1 -9.08 5.42 31.93
CA MET A 1 -9.93 4.72 30.95
C MET A 1 -9.84 5.47 29.63
N ASP A 2 -9.14 5.04 28.60
CA ASP A 2 -8.09 4.05 28.49
C ASP A 2 -7.11 4.63 27.50
N ALA A 3 -5.84 4.65 27.89
CA ALA A 3 -4.72 4.71 26.97
C ALA A 3 -4.73 3.39 26.17
N VAL A 4 -5.73 3.22 25.30
CA VAL A 4 -5.72 2.18 24.28
C VAL A 4 -4.54 2.54 23.41
N GLU A 5 -3.45 1.80 23.58
CA GLU A 5 -2.32 1.72 22.68
C GLU A 5 -2.84 1.89 21.26
N ARG A 6 -2.64 3.08 20.70
CA ARG A 6 -2.73 3.30 19.26
C ARG A 6 -1.64 2.41 18.71
N ARG A 7 -1.97 1.16 18.34
CA ARG A 7 -1.11 0.32 17.50
C ARG A 7 -0.56 1.27 16.45
N ALA A 8 0.75 1.53 16.49
CA ALA A 8 1.39 2.40 15.53
C ALA A 8 0.98 1.88 14.15
N GLU A 9 0.18 2.67 13.45
CA GLU A 9 -0.37 2.25 12.17
C GLU A 9 0.83 2.00 11.27
N LYS A 10 1.03 0.76 10.83
CA LYS A 10 2.20 0.39 10.04
C LYS A 10 2.15 1.17 8.73
N ARG A 11 3.03 2.17 8.62
CA ARG A 11 3.24 2.95 7.39
C ARG A 11 4.49 2.41 6.73
N VAL A 12 4.43 2.24 5.42
CA VAL A 12 5.54 1.71 4.62
C VAL A 12 5.98 2.76 3.63
N HIS A 13 7.27 2.74 3.28
CA HIS A 13 7.86 3.62 2.28
C HIS A 13 7.94 2.85 0.97
N PRO A 14 6.99 3.05 0.05
CA PRO A 14 6.94 2.20 -1.13
C PRO A 14 8.15 2.46 -2.04
N PRO A 15 8.61 1.45 -2.81
CA PRO A 15 9.67 1.63 -3.78
C PRO A 15 9.40 2.80 -4.74
N GLY A 16 10.45 3.46 -5.22
CA GLY A 16 10.32 4.64 -6.09
C GLY A 16 9.55 4.39 -7.39
N ASP A 17 9.47 3.13 -7.84
CA ASP A 17 8.75 2.71 -9.04
C ASP A 17 7.35 2.13 -8.75
N ALA A 18 6.91 2.15 -7.49
CA ALA A 18 5.65 1.55 -7.06
C ALA A 18 4.42 2.18 -7.72
N VAL A 19 4.43 3.50 -7.93
CA VAL A 19 3.32 4.22 -8.56
C VAL A 19 3.54 4.33 -10.06
N LEU A 20 2.75 3.58 -10.82
CA LEU A 20 2.81 3.58 -12.28
C LEU A 20 1.96 4.71 -12.85
N GLU A 21 0.72 4.86 -12.38
CA GLU A 21 -0.19 5.91 -12.81
C GLU A 21 -0.92 6.52 -11.61
N PHE A 22 -1.30 7.79 -11.72
CA PHE A 22 -2.12 8.47 -10.74
C PHE A 22 -3.03 9.52 -11.38
N ALA A 23 -4.12 9.83 -10.69
CA ALA A 23 -4.93 11.00 -10.96
C ALA A 23 -5.59 11.52 -9.68
N LEU A 24 -5.73 12.84 -9.58
CA LEU A 24 -6.27 13.56 -8.43
C LEU A 24 -7.39 14.50 -8.89
N TRP A 25 -8.50 14.46 -8.16
CA TRP A 25 -9.60 15.42 -8.32
C TRP A 25 -9.89 16.09 -6.97
N PRO A 26 -10.24 17.38 -6.96
CA PRO A 26 -10.87 17.98 -5.80
C PRO A 26 -12.20 17.26 -5.50
N ALA A 27 -12.48 17.01 -4.23
CA ALA A 27 -13.68 16.33 -3.79
C ALA A 27 -14.36 17.06 -2.63
N PRO A 28 -15.69 16.91 -2.48
CA PRO A 28 -16.41 17.41 -1.31
C PRO A 28 -15.99 16.66 -0.05
N ALA A 29 -16.23 17.26 1.12
CA ALA A 29 -15.85 16.67 2.41
C ALA A 29 -16.53 15.31 2.68
N ALA A 30 -17.78 15.16 2.23
CA ALA A 30 -18.52 13.90 2.29
C ALA A 30 -18.50 13.22 0.92
N ALA A 31 -18.08 11.94 0.89
CA ALA A 31 -18.16 11.14 -0.32
C ALA A 31 -19.63 10.86 -0.69
N PRO A 32 -20.01 10.90 -1.97
CA PRO A 32 -21.28 10.34 -2.40
C PRO A 32 -21.28 8.82 -2.20
N ALA A 33 -22.46 8.22 -2.05
CA ALA A 33 -22.57 6.76 -2.03
C ALA A 33 -22.20 6.14 -3.39
N ARG A 34 -22.55 6.84 -4.47
CA ARG A 34 -22.30 6.46 -5.85
C ARG A 34 -21.86 7.68 -6.66
N LEU A 35 -20.88 7.50 -7.55
CA LEU A 35 -20.37 8.55 -8.44
C LEU A 35 -20.37 8.04 -9.89
N PRO A 36 -21.27 8.53 -10.76
CA PRO A 36 -21.20 8.29 -12.19
C PRO A 36 -19.85 8.75 -12.76
N ILE A 37 -19.23 7.95 -13.64
CA ILE A 37 -17.91 8.30 -14.21
C ILE A 37 -17.96 9.60 -15.00
N ALA A 38 -19.10 9.92 -15.63
CA ALA A 38 -19.30 11.19 -16.33
C ALA A 38 -19.19 12.42 -15.41
N GLU A 39 -19.58 12.29 -14.14
CA GLU A 39 -19.56 13.38 -13.15
C GLU A 39 -18.17 13.57 -12.53
N LEU A 40 -17.29 12.57 -12.59
CA LEU A 40 -15.92 12.70 -12.09
C LEU A 40 -15.12 13.76 -12.87
N GLY A 41 -15.41 13.95 -14.15
CA GLY A 41 -14.76 14.95 -14.98
C GLY A 41 -13.25 14.71 -15.15
N ARG A 42 -12.53 15.76 -15.56
CA ARG A 42 -11.07 15.71 -15.77
C ARG A 42 -10.33 15.88 -14.44
N PRO A 43 -9.23 15.13 -14.21
CA PRO A 43 -8.42 15.31 -13.01
C PRO A 43 -7.74 16.68 -13.02
N ALA A 44 -7.59 17.26 -11.83
CA ALA A 44 -6.80 18.46 -11.63
C ALA A 44 -5.30 18.17 -11.85
N ALA A 45 -4.84 16.98 -11.44
CA ALA A 45 -3.46 16.53 -11.67
C ALA A 45 -3.42 15.05 -12.03
N SER A 46 -2.57 14.68 -12.98
CA SER A 46 -2.32 13.31 -13.39
C SER A 46 -0.94 13.15 -14.01
N ARG A 47 -0.44 11.91 -14.07
CA ARG A 47 0.80 11.62 -14.81
C ARG A 47 0.70 12.03 -16.29
N ARG A 48 -0.47 11.81 -16.90
CA ARG A 48 -0.75 12.15 -18.31
C ARG A 48 -0.71 13.65 -18.59
N SER A 49 -1.00 14.48 -17.60
CA SER A 49 -0.90 15.94 -17.68
C SER A 49 0.49 16.46 -17.29
N GLY A 50 1.51 15.59 -17.27
CA GLY A 50 2.89 15.95 -16.95
C GLY A 50 3.17 16.21 -15.46
N CYS A 51 2.23 15.91 -14.56
CA CYS A 51 2.43 16.07 -13.13
C CYS A 51 3.23 14.89 -12.56
N ARG A 52 3.99 15.14 -11.49
CA ARG A 52 4.77 14.09 -10.79
C ARG A 52 4.23 13.91 -9.38
N LEU A 53 3.93 12.67 -9.01
CA LEU A 53 3.51 12.30 -7.66
C LEU A 53 4.54 11.35 -7.06
N THR A 54 5.00 11.69 -5.86
CA THR A 54 5.87 10.85 -5.04
C THR A 54 5.11 10.46 -3.78
N VAL A 55 5.03 9.16 -3.50
CA VAL A 55 4.45 8.65 -2.26
C VAL A 55 5.55 8.59 -1.22
N ALA A 56 5.44 9.41 -0.18
CA ALA A 56 6.39 9.43 0.92
C ALA A 56 6.17 8.22 1.84
N ASP A 57 4.90 7.91 2.12
CA ASP A 57 4.50 6.79 2.97
C ASP A 57 3.06 6.37 2.65
N ILE A 58 2.71 5.11 2.94
CA ILE A 58 1.35 4.60 2.79
C ILE A 58 1.01 3.60 3.89
N SER A 59 -0.24 3.65 4.35
CA SER A 59 -0.81 2.73 5.32
C SER A 59 -2.23 2.34 4.89
N VAL A 60 -2.86 1.45 5.65
CA VAL A 60 -4.24 1.01 5.33
C VAL A 60 -5.29 2.11 5.52
N LEU A 61 -5.01 3.15 6.33
CA LEU A 61 -5.91 4.28 6.54
C LEU A 61 -5.46 5.59 5.88
N GLY A 62 -4.29 5.65 5.23
CA GLY A 62 -3.86 6.91 4.63
C GLY A 62 -2.57 6.86 3.82
N ILE A 63 -2.23 8.01 3.25
CA ILE A 63 -1.08 8.19 2.36
C ILE A 63 -0.46 9.57 2.53
N GLY A 64 0.87 9.62 2.61
CA GLY A 64 1.65 10.84 2.49
C GLY A 64 2.15 10.98 1.05
N LEU A 65 1.87 12.11 0.41
CA LEU A 65 2.29 12.37 -0.97
C LEU A 65 2.89 13.76 -1.15
N THR A 66 3.76 13.87 -2.15
CA THR A 66 4.23 15.12 -2.72
C THR A 66 3.83 15.14 -4.19
N LEU A 67 3.23 16.25 -4.62
CA LEU A 67 2.80 16.51 -5.98
C LEU A 67 3.54 17.72 -6.53
N ASP A 68 4.27 17.54 -7.64
CA ASP A 68 4.77 18.64 -8.47
C ASP A 68 3.83 18.82 -9.66
N ALA A 69 3.22 20.00 -9.80
CA ALA A 69 2.20 20.28 -10.82
C ALA A 69 2.07 21.80 -11.10
N PRO A 70 1.43 22.21 -12.22
CA PRO A 70 1.17 23.62 -12.51
C PRO A 70 0.33 24.29 -11.42
N THR A 71 0.54 25.59 -11.21
CA THR A 71 -0.11 26.40 -10.16
C THR A 71 -1.62 26.23 -10.09
N ALA A 72 -2.31 26.23 -11.24
CA ALA A 72 -3.76 26.06 -11.30
C ALA A 72 -4.24 24.70 -10.74
N ALA A 73 -3.50 23.62 -10.98
CA ALA A 73 -3.81 22.30 -10.43
C ALA A 73 -3.61 22.27 -8.91
N LEU A 74 -2.53 22.91 -8.44
CA LEU A 74 -2.23 23.02 -7.01
C LEU A 74 -3.28 23.86 -6.27
N GLU A 75 -3.81 24.91 -6.89
CA GLU A 75 -4.89 25.75 -6.35
C GLU A 75 -6.20 25.01 -6.20
N ALA A 76 -6.59 24.29 -7.26
CA ALA A 76 -7.80 23.47 -7.24
C ALA A 76 -7.76 22.40 -6.14
N LEU A 77 -6.60 21.76 -5.93
CA LEU A 77 -6.43 20.75 -4.89
C LEU A 77 -6.29 21.37 -3.49
N ALA A 78 -5.53 22.45 -3.34
CA ALA A 78 -5.31 23.08 -2.03
C ALA A 78 -6.59 23.67 -1.41
N SER A 79 -7.57 24.05 -2.24
CA SER A 79 -8.87 24.57 -1.79
C SER A 79 -9.89 23.46 -1.45
N ALA A 80 -9.60 22.21 -1.77
CA ALA A 80 -10.53 21.10 -1.58
C ALA A 80 -10.38 20.45 -0.19
N PRO A 81 -11.49 20.15 0.51
CA PRO A 81 -11.44 19.50 1.83
C PRO A 81 -11.05 18.01 1.76
N ALA A 82 -11.22 17.39 0.60
CA ALA A 82 -10.89 15.99 0.33
C ALA A 82 -10.50 15.83 -1.14
N PHE A 83 -9.86 14.72 -1.48
CA PHE A 83 -9.52 14.35 -2.85
C PHE A 83 -10.20 13.04 -3.25
N PHE A 84 -10.56 12.93 -4.53
CA PHE A 84 -10.60 11.62 -5.17
C PHE A 84 -9.19 11.27 -5.65
N LEU A 85 -8.70 10.11 -5.24
CA LEU A 85 -7.36 9.62 -5.51
C LEU A 85 -7.44 8.32 -6.30
N TYR A 86 -6.96 8.34 -7.53
CA TYR A 86 -6.71 7.12 -8.30
C TYR A 86 -5.22 6.78 -8.25
N LEU A 87 -4.90 5.53 -7.95
CA LEU A 87 -3.56 4.97 -8.00
C LEU A 87 -3.56 3.68 -8.81
N ARG A 88 -2.57 3.53 -9.68
CA ARG A 88 -2.21 2.25 -10.28
C ARG A 88 -0.81 1.89 -9.79
N LEU A 89 -0.73 0.80 -9.05
CA LEU A 89 0.47 0.35 -8.39
C LEU A 89 1.04 -0.88 -9.11
N ARG A 90 2.37 -0.99 -9.15
CA ARG A 90 3.05 -2.23 -9.48
C ARG A 90 2.69 -3.26 -8.41
N GLU A 91 2.41 -4.49 -8.83
CA GLU A 91 2.16 -5.58 -7.90
C GLU A 91 3.46 -6.22 -7.42
N TYR A 92 3.55 -6.48 -6.12
CA TYR A 92 4.72 -7.10 -5.48
C TYR A 92 4.39 -8.46 -4.85
N ARG A 93 3.13 -8.88 -4.88
CA ARG A 93 2.71 -10.22 -4.43
C ARG A 93 3.13 -11.27 -5.48
N PRO A 94 3.82 -12.36 -5.07
CA PRO A 94 4.27 -13.40 -6.00
C PRO A 94 3.14 -14.06 -6.80
N GLN A 95 1.96 -14.22 -6.19
CA GLN A 95 0.83 -14.88 -6.85
C GLN A 95 0.18 -14.05 -7.96
N THR A 96 0.50 -12.76 -8.02
CA THR A 96 -0.05 -11.79 -8.97
C THR A 96 1.08 -11.02 -9.66
N GLU A 97 2.24 -11.67 -9.82
CA GLU A 97 3.40 -11.09 -10.48
C GLU A 97 3.05 -10.70 -11.93
N GLY A 98 3.33 -9.44 -12.29
CA GLY A 98 2.94 -8.86 -13.57
C GLY A 98 1.54 -8.25 -13.63
N GLU A 99 0.70 -8.43 -12.61
CA GLU A 99 -0.58 -7.72 -12.49
C GLU A 99 -0.40 -6.30 -11.95
N LEU A 100 -1.47 -5.50 -12.02
CA LEU A 100 -1.50 -4.12 -11.52
C LEU A 100 -2.61 -3.95 -10.49
N LEU A 101 -2.28 -3.33 -9.35
CA LEU A 101 -3.27 -2.97 -8.35
C LEU A 101 -3.83 -1.57 -8.66
N SER A 102 -5.10 -1.51 -9.05
CA SER A 102 -5.82 -0.24 -9.23
C SER A 102 -6.68 0.07 -8.01
N LEU A 103 -6.49 1.25 -7.44
CA LEU A 103 -7.22 1.73 -6.27
C LEU A 103 -7.84 3.09 -6.57
N PHE A 104 -9.06 3.29 -6.07
CA PHE A 104 -9.73 4.58 -6.11
C PHE A 104 -10.25 4.92 -4.72
N PHE A 105 -9.82 6.04 -4.15
CA PHE A 105 -10.22 6.46 -2.81
C PHE A 105 -10.90 7.81 -2.83
N HIS A 106 -11.86 8.00 -1.93
CA HIS A 106 -12.16 9.32 -1.38
C HIS A 106 -11.36 9.49 -0.09
N ALA A 107 -10.52 10.52 -0.05
CA ALA A 107 -9.56 10.72 1.02
C ALA A 107 -9.63 12.15 1.56
N ALA A 108 -9.82 12.30 2.87
CA ALA A 108 -9.83 13.60 3.51
C ALA A 108 -8.41 14.14 3.69
N THR A 109 -8.26 15.46 3.51
CA THR A 109 -7.00 16.15 3.75
C THR A 109 -6.78 16.25 5.26
N ALA A 110 -5.73 15.60 5.78
CA ALA A 110 -5.36 15.68 7.20
C ALA A 110 -4.29 16.76 7.45
N ARG A 111 -3.37 16.91 6.50
CA ARG A 111 -2.37 17.98 6.48
C ARG A 111 -2.10 18.38 5.04
N LEU A 112 -1.89 19.66 4.80
CA LEU A 112 -1.58 20.19 3.48
C LEU A 112 -0.59 21.34 3.61
N THR A 113 0.44 21.31 2.79
CA THR A 113 1.43 22.37 2.67
C THR A 113 1.65 22.63 1.20
N ARG A 114 1.51 23.89 0.80
CA ARG A 114 1.75 24.32 -0.58
C ARG A 114 2.98 25.24 -0.60
N SER A 115 3.85 24.99 -1.55
CA SER A 115 4.96 25.87 -1.92
C SER A 115 4.92 26.10 -3.44
N ASP A 116 5.81 26.94 -3.96
CA ASP A 116 5.86 27.18 -5.40
C ASP A 116 6.11 25.86 -6.17
N GLY A 117 5.27 25.58 -7.16
CA GLY A 117 5.30 24.35 -7.97
C GLY A 117 5.03 23.02 -7.24
N ARG A 118 4.72 23.02 -5.94
CA ARG A 118 4.61 21.78 -5.15
C ARG A 118 3.51 21.80 -4.09
N LEU A 119 2.86 20.65 -3.90
CA LEU A 119 1.89 20.38 -2.83
C LEU A 119 2.27 19.11 -2.09
N GLN A 120 2.42 19.22 -0.78
CA GLN A 120 2.61 18.10 0.13
C GLN A 120 1.30 17.86 0.88
N ALA A 121 0.82 16.62 0.86
CA ALA A 121 -0.42 16.25 1.53
C ALA A 121 -0.26 14.97 2.32
N GLY A 122 -0.85 14.95 3.52
CA GLY A 122 -1.20 13.71 4.21
C GLY A 122 -2.70 13.51 4.09
N LEU A 123 -3.11 12.40 3.50
CA LEU A 123 -4.51 12.07 3.24
C LEU A 123 -4.94 10.89 4.09
N ARG A 124 -6.17 10.94 4.60
CA ARG A 124 -6.82 9.84 5.30
C ARG A 124 -7.89 9.23 4.42
N PHE A 125 -7.79 7.93 4.13
CA PHE A 125 -8.77 7.19 3.36
C PHE A 125 -10.08 7.10 4.14
N LEU A 126 -11.17 7.56 3.51
CA LEU A 126 -12.51 7.49 4.07
C LEU A 126 -13.32 6.39 3.39
N ARG A 127 -13.27 6.37 2.05
CA ARG A 127 -14.03 5.43 1.23
C ARG A 127 -13.17 4.83 0.14
N LEU A 128 -13.37 3.56 -0.13
CA LEU A 128 -12.82 2.87 -1.28
C LEU A 128 -13.91 2.81 -2.37
N GLY A 129 -13.60 3.33 -3.55
CA GLY A 129 -14.44 3.24 -4.73
C GLY A 129 -14.25 1.90 -5.44
N ARG A 130 -15.37 1.27 -5.81
CA ARG A 130 -15.42 0.05 -6.61
C ARG A 130 -16.23 0.31 -7.87
N GLY A 131 -15.80 -0.24 -9.01
CA GLY A 131 -16.61 -0.16 -10.22
C GLY A 131 -17.94 -0.89 -10.00
N SER A 132 -19.04 -0.24 -10.36
CA SER A 132 -20.35 -0.90 -10.35
C SER A 132 -20.39 -1.96 -11.47
N PRO A 133 -20.90 -3.17 -11.22
CA PRO A 133 -21.02 -4.19 -12.24
C PRO A 133 -22.19 -3.92 -13.23
N PHE A 134 -23.13 -3.05 -12.84
CA PHE A 134 -24.35 -2.78 -13.61
C PHE A 134 -24.22 -1.53 -14.49
N ASP A 135 -23.45 -0.54 -14.06
CA ASP A 135 -23.36 0.78 -14.70
C ASP A 135 -21.93 1.33 -14.74
N LYS A 136 -21.73 2.37 -15.57
CA LYS A 136 -20.49 3.17 -15.57
C LYS A 136 -20.44 4.14 -14.38
N ALA A 137 -20.28 3.60 -13.18
CA ALA A 137 -20.21 4.35 -11.93
C ALA A 137 -19.24 3.72 -10.92
N LEU A 138 -18.86 4.50 -9.92
CA LEU A 138 -18.15 4.06 -8.73
C LEU A 138 -19.12 3.97 -7.55
N GLU A 139 -19.02 2.91 -6.77
CA GLU A 139 -19.72 2.71 -5.51
C GLU A 139 -18.72 2.78 -4.36
N PHE A 140 -19.04 3.54 -3.31
CA PHE A 140 -18.10 3.83 -2.23
C PHE A 140 -18.41 3.03 -0.96
N VAL A 141 -17.44 2.24 -0.52
CA VAL A 141 -17.50 1.48 0.74
C VAL A 141 -16.65 2.15 1.82
N ASP A 142 -17.11 2.07 3.07
CA ASP A 142 -16.41 2.66 4.22
C ASP A 142 -15.12 1.90 4.57
N VAL A 143 -13.98 2.58 4.49
CA VAL A 143 -12.67 1.98 4.79
C VAL A 143 -12.56 1.61 6.27
N SER A 144 -13.17 2.37 7.18
CA SER A 144 -13.12 2.04 8.61
C SER A 144 -13.88 0.76 8.96
N ARG A 145 -14.89 0.41 8.15
CA ARG A 145 -15.73 -0.79 8.36
C ARG A 145 -15.23 -2.00 7.60
N PHE A 146 -14.80 -1.81 6.35
CA PHE A 146 -14.48 -2.91 5.44
C PHE A 146 -13.00 -3.01 5.09
N GLY A 147 -12.19 -2.02 5.48
CA GLY A 147 -10.79 -1.92 5.12
C GLY A 147 -10.57 -1.74 3.61
N ALA A 148 -9.30 -1.89 3.22
CA ALA A 148 -8.87 -1.93 1.83
C ALA A 148 -7.98 -3.18 1.63
N PRO A 149 -8.57 -4.37 1.45
CA PRO A 149 -7.84 -5.65 1.52
C PRO A 149 -6.74 -5.77 0.45
N GLY A 150 -6.99 -5.24 -0.76
CA GLY A 150 -5.98 -5.17 -1.81
C GLY A 150 -4.77 -4.33 -1.40
N LEU A 151 -5.02 -3.16 -0.80
CA LEU A 151 -3.96 -2.29 -0.28
C LEU A 151 -3.21 -2.93 0.90
N ALA A 152 -3.93 -3.55 1.85
CA ALA A 152 -3.31 -4.23 3.00
C ALA A 152 -2.37 -5.36 2.54
N SER A 153 -2.85 -6.20 1.61
CA SER A 153 -2.04 -7.30 1.06
C SER A 153 -0.81 -6.80 0.30
N TRP A 154 -0.97 -5.68 -0.41
CA TRP A 154 0.12 -5.01 -1.12
C TRP A 154 1.16 -4.43 -0.16
N ILE A 155 0.74 -3.75 0.91
CA ILE A 155 1.62 -3.23 1.98
C ILE A 155 2.43 -4.37 2.61
N ASP A 156 1.79 -5.50 2.88
CA ASP A 156 2.48 -6.67 3.44
C ASP A 156 3.49 -7.27 2.46
N ALA A 157 3.19 -7.26 1.16
CA ALA A 157 4.13 -7.71 0.13
C ALA A 157 5.34 -6.79 0.02
N VAL A 158 5.14 -5.47 0.03
CA VAL A 158 6.23 -4.48 0.03
C VAL A 158 7.17 -4.71 1.22
N VAL A 159 6.62 -4.87 2.43
CA VAL A 159 7.44 -5.09 3.63
C VAL A 159 8.19 -6.42 3.57
N ARG A 160 7.57 -7.48 3.06
CA ARG A 160 8.26 -8.76 2.87
C ARG A 160 9.39 -8.68 1.85
N GLY A 161 9.21 -7.86 0.80
CA GLY A 161 10.24 -7.59 -0.19
C GLY A 161 11.43 -6.83 0.38
N GLU A 162 11.18 -5.79 1.20
CA GLU A 162 12.25 -5.03 1.90
C GLU A 162 13.08 -5.91 2.84
N LEU A 163 12.46 -6.90 3.48
CA LEU A 163 13.14 -7.86 4.36
C LEU A 163 13.93 -8.94 3.60
N ARG A 164 13.80 -9.03 2.27
CA ARG A 164 14.53 -9.98 1.41
C ARG A 164 15.27 -9.24 0.28
N PRO A 165 16.32 -8.47 0.60
CA PRO A 165 17.06 -7.72 -0.41
C PRO A 165 17.86 -8.62 -1.37
N ASP A 166 18.19 -9.85 -0.98
CA ASP A 166 18.77 -10.88 -1.84
C ASP A 166 18.43 -12.24 -1.23
N HIS A 167 17.59 -13.02 -1.89
CA HIS A 167 17.60 -14.46 -1.69
C HIS A 167 17.76 -15.08 -3.07
N ASP A 168 19.00 -15.47 -3.37
CA ASP A 168 19.22 -16.80 -3.94
C ASP A 168 18.29 -17.74 -3.15
N PRO A 169 17.38 -18.51 -3.78
CA PRO A 169 16.45 -19.33 -3.05
C PRO A 169 17.26 -20.31 -2.21
N ALA A 170 17.47 -19.98 -0.93
CA ALA A 170 18.07 -20.90 0.02
C ALA A 170 17.21 -22.17 -0.09
N PRO A 171 17.81 -23.32 -0.44
CA PRO A 171 17.05 -24.53 -0.68
C PRO A 171 16.17 -24.74 0.54
N GLY A 172 14.86 -24.65 0.33
CA GLY A 172 13.90 -24.78 1.42
C GLY A 172 14.23 -26.05 2.19
N LEU A 173 14.07 -26.01 3.52
CA LEU A 173 14.31 -27.16 4.37
C LEU A 173 13.47 -28.34 3.84
N ASN A 174 14.13 -29.29 3.17
CA ASN A 174 13.50 -30.49 2.67
C ASN A 174 13.29 -31.42 3.87
N LEU A 175 12.10 -31.33 4.46
CA LEU A 175 11.72 -32.11 5.62
C LEU A 175 11.66 -33.60 5.31
N ASP A 176 11.42 -34.00 4.06
CA ASP A 176 11.42 -35.42 3.68
C ASP A 176 12.79 -36.05 3.96
N ARG A 177 13.87 -35.31 3.69
CA ARG A 177 15.25 -35.77 3.97
C ARG A 177 15.61 -35.82 5.46
N LEU A 178 14.99 -34.95 6.27
CA LEU A 178 15.14 -34.91 7.73
C LEU A 178 14.28 -35.95 8.45
N LEU A 179 13.17 -36.36 7.83
CA LEU A 179 12.29 -37.43 8.31
C LEU A 179 12.79 -38.81 7.89
N ASP A 180 13.54 -38.89 6.79
CA ASP A 180 14.24 -40.10 6.32
C ASP A 180 15.58 -40.32 7.05
N GLU A 181 16.08 -39.35 7.83
CA GLU A 181 17.23 -39.58 8.70
C GLU A 181 16.87 -40.62 9.76
N PRO A 182 17.58 -41.75 9.83
CA PRO A 182 17.30 -42.77 10.83
C PRO A 182 17.52 -42.15 12.22
N CYS A 183 16.55 -42.33 13.12
CA CYS A 183 16.72 -41.98 14.53
C CYS A 183 18.07 -42.52 15.01
N VAL A 184 18.99 -41.63 15.39
CA VAL A 184 20.21 -42.02 16.10
C VAL A 184 19.79 -42.43 17.51
N SER A 185 19.17 -43.60 17.62
CA SER A 185 18.99 -44.35 18.84
C SER A 185 20.14 -45.35 18.92
N GLY A 186 21.33 -44.83 19.16
CA GLY A 186 22.51 -45.63 19.47
C GLY A 186 23.05 -45.14 20.81
N PRO A 187 23.31 -46.04 21.78
CA PRO A 187 23.88 -45.63 23.05
C PRO A 187 25.24 -44.97 22.80
N LEU A 188 25.48 -43.85 23.48
CA LEU A 188 26.79 -43.20 23.53
C LEU A 188 27.87 -44.25 23.84
N PRO A 189 28.98 -44.30 23.10
CA PRO A 189 30.08 -45.18 23.46
C PRO A 189 30.57 -44.78 24.86
N ALA A 190 30.63 -45.76 25.75
CA ALA A 190 31.12 -45.59 27.10
C ALA A 190 32.52 -44.97 27.05
N GLN A 191 32.65 -43.78 27.65
CA GLN A 191 33.95 -43.22 27.96
C GLN A 191 34.60 -44.05 29.06
N GLY A 192 35.86 -44.40 28.84
CA GLY A 192 36.80 -44.75 29.91
C GLY A 192 36.97 -46.24 30.14
N GLN A 193 38.11 -46.76 29.68
CA GLN A 193 38.94 -47.63 30.52
C GLN A 193 40.42 -47.29 30.25
N ASP A 194 40.97 -46.52 31.19
CA ASP A 194 42.27 -46.68 31.83
C ASP A 194 43.31 -47.60 31.14
N SER A 195 44.41 -46.98 30.71
CA SER A 195 45.75 -47.56 30.97
C SER A 195 46.03 -47.44 32.48
N PRO A 196 46.88 -48.25 33.17
CA PRO A 196 48.13 -48.94 32.73
C PRO A 196 48.32 -50.29 33.49
N PRO A 197 49.53 -50.84 33.80
CA PRO A 197 50.89 -50.68 33.25
C PRO A 197 51.44 -51.89 32.50
#